data_AF-A0A3D2TRC7-F1
#
_entry.id   AF-A0A3D2TRC7-F1
#
_cell.length_a   1.000
_cell.length_b   1.000
_cell.length_c   1.000
_cell.angle_alpha   90.00
_cell.angle_beta   90.00
_cell.angle_gamma   90.00
#
_symmetry.space_group_name_H-M   'P 1'
#
loop_
_entity.id
_entity.type
_entity.pdbx_description
1 polymer ?
#
loop_
_entity_poly.entity_id
_entity_poly.type
_entity_poly.pdbx_seq_one_letter_code
_entity_poly.pdbx_strand_id
1 'polypeptide(L)'
;MDTTEALGYLKGLLDGLDLDENKKETKVFKAIVSVLDNLNEDVLDITEELDAVEEQIDDIDNDLCDLEEIVYDDDFSDVDDEDYEDYEITCPACGAEFTVDEDTVLEGNFECPSCGETLNFEFEEDDTEE
;
A
#
# COMPACT_ATOMS: atom_id res chain seq x y z
N MET A 1 10.11 -28.46 24.00
CA MET A 1 11.49 -28.08 24.27
C MET A 1 11.83 -27.07 23.22
N ASP A 2 12.09 -25.83 23.62
CA ASP A 2 12.52 -24.78 22.70
C ASP A 2 13.85 -25.20 22.05
N THR A 3 14.14 -24.69 20.85
CA THR A 3 15.44 -24.83 20.17
C THR A 3 16.62 -24.50 21.07
N THR A 4 16.53 -23.48 21.91
CA THR A 4 17.58 -23.11 22.88
C THR A 4 17.79 -24.22 23.92
N GLU A 5 16.70 -24.75 24.47
CA GLU A 5 16.74 -25.84 25.45
C GLU A 5 17.27 -27.15 24.82
N ALA A 6 16.85 -27.43 23.58
CA ALA A 6 17.27 -28.61 22.83
C ALA A 6 18.77 -28.57 22.51
N LEU A 7 19.29 -27.40 22.13
CA LEU A 7 20.73 -27.20 21.91
C LEU A 7 21.53 -27.33 23.21
N GLY A 8 21.02 -26.79 24.32
CA GLY A 8 21.60 -26.97 25.65
C GLY A 8 21.67 -28.45 26.06
N TYR A 9 20.60 -29.21 25.80
CA TYR A 9 20.59 -30.66 26.02
C TYR A 9 21.61 -31.39 25.14
N LEU A 10 21.72 -31.04 23.86
CA LEU A 10 22.70 -31.63 22.94
C LEU A 10 24.15 -31.37 23.39
N LYS A 11 24.46 -30.15 23.82
CA LYS A 11 25.76 -29.78 24.40
C LYS A 11 26.07 -30.65 25.63
N GLY A 12 25.14 -30.73 26.57
CA GLY A 12 25.30 -31.55 27.77
C GLY A 12 25.47 -33.05 27.47
N LEU A 13 24.76 -33.56 26.46
CA LEU A 13 24.93 -34.94 26.00
C LEU A 13 26.32 -35.16 25.38
N LEU A 14 26.80 -34.22 24.56
CA LEU A 14 28.13 -34.30 23.93
C LEU A 14 29.24 -34.32 24.99
N ASP A 15 29.13 -33.46 26.01
CA ASP A 15 30.09 -33.39 27.12
C ASP A 15 30.06 -34.65 27.99
N GLY A 16 28.88 -35.25 28.18
CA GLY A 16 28.70 -36.48 28.96
C GLY A 16 29.17 -37.77 28.27
N LEU A 17 29.42 -37.74 26.96
CA LEU A 17 29.86 -38.90 26.18
C LEU A 17 31.37 -39.18 26.26
N ASP A 18 32.14 -38.32 26.92
CA ASP A 18 33.60 -38.46 27.11
C ASP A 18 34.34 -38.76 25.79
N LEU A 19 34.01 -38.00 24.75
CA LEU A 19 34.58 -38.18 23.41
C LEU A 19 36.04 -37.74 23.36
N ASP A 20 36.92 -38.59 22.79
CA ASP A 20 38.32 -38.24 22.55
C ASP A 20 38.44 -37.04 21.59
N GLU A 21 38.96 -35.92 22.10
CA GLU A 21 39.09 -34.66 21.37
C GLU A 21 40.04 -34.74 20.16
N ASN A 22 40.90 -35.75 20.11
CA ASN A 22 41.85 -35.92 19.01
C ASN A 22 41.23 -36.60 17.79
N LYS A 23 40.07 -37.25 17.95
CA LYS A 23 39.37 -37.89 16.84
C LYS A 23 38.74 -36.87 15.90
N LYS A 24 38.77 -37.18 14.61
CA LYS A 24 38.27 -36.26 13.56
C LYS A 24 36.76 -36.05 13.71
N GLU A 25 36.04 -37.10 14.08
CA GLU A 25 34.60 -37.13 14.29
C GLU A 25 34.19 -36.20 15.45
N THR A 26 34.92 -36.23 16.57
CA THR A 26 34.68 -35.33 17.72
C THR A 26 34.82 -33.87 17.33
N LYS A 27 35.83 -33.53 16.52
CA LYS A 27 36.03 -32.17 16.01
C LYS A 27 34.87 -31.72 15.11
N VAL A 28 34.36 -32.62 14.28
CA VAL A 28 33.20 -32.35 13.43
C VAL A 28 31.95 -32.11 14.27
N PHE A 29 31.67 -32.95 15.28
CA PHE A 29 30.50 -32.75 16.16
C PHE A 29 30.57 -31.43 16.91
N LYS A 30 31.73 -31.09 17.49
CA LYS A 30 31.92 -29.79 18.16
C LYS A 30 31.71 -28.61 17.20
N ALA A 31 32.20 -28.71 15.97
CA ALA A 31 31.98 -27.69 14.95
C ALA A 31 30.50 -27.55 14.57
N ILE A 32 29.77 -28.66 14.41
CA ILE A 32 28.33 -28.65 14.15
C ILE A 32 27.57 -27.97 15.30
N VAL A 33 27.87 -28.34 16.55
CA VAL A 33 27.23 -27.74 17.72
C VAL A 33 27.52 -26.24 17.80
N SER A 34 28.73 -25.80 17.47
CA SER A 34 29.07 -24.37 17.42
C SER A 34 28.29 -23.63 16.34
N VAL A 35 28.10 -24.22 15.15
CA VAL A 35 27.28 -23.60 14.10
C VAL A 35 25.82 -23.51 14.53
N LEU A 36 25.29 -24.55 15.18
CA LEU A 36 23.93 -24.54 15.72
C LEU A 36 23.74 -23.47 16.80
N ASP A 37 24.77 -23.19 17.60
CA ASP A 37 24.75 -22.13 18.61
C ASP A 37 24.66 -20.74 17.99
N ASN A 38 25.54 -20.47 17.03
CA ASN A 38 25.50 -19.21 16.29
C ASN A 38 24.16 -19.02 15.59
N LEU A 39 23.61 -20.07 14.96
CA LEU A 39 22.29 -19.99 14.34
C LEU A 39 21.17 -19.75 15.35
N ASN A 40 21.29 -20.27 16.57
CA ASN A 40 20.32 -20.02 17.63
C ASN A 40 20.39 -18.55 18.09
N GLU A 41 21.58 -17.99 18.22
CA GLU A 41 21.79 -16.57 18.50
C GLU A 41 21.25 -15.69 17.36
N ASP A 42 21.61 -15.97 16.11
CA ASP A 42 21.13 -15.24 14.93
C ASP A 42 19.59 -15.23 14.84
N VAL A 43 18.94 -16.34 15.18
CA VAL A 43 17.47 -16.44 15.16
C VAL A 43 16.83 -15.63 16.29
N LEU A 44 17.45 -15.59 17.47
CA LEU A 44 16.98 -14.75 18.57
C LEU A 44 17.09 -13.26 18.21
N ASP A 45 18.23 -12.85 17.64
CA ASP A 45 18.43 -11.47 17.17
C ASP A 45 17.38 -11.08 16.11
N ILE A 46 17.11 -11.96 15.13
CA ILE A 46 16.06 -11.73 14.12
C ILE A 46 14.67 -11.60 14.77
N THR A 47 14.39 -12.36 15.82
CA THR A 47 13.09 -12.31 16.50
C THR A 47 12.91 -10.97 17.21
N GLU A 48 13.96 -10.47 17.88
CA GLU A 48 13.95 -9.14 18.50
C GLU A 48 13.79 -8.01 17.46
N GLU A 49 14.47 -8.11 16.32
CA GLU A 49 14.31 -7.16 15.22
C GLU A 49 12.89 -7.20 14.63
N LEU A 50 12.28 -8.37 14.54
CA LEU A 50 10.91 -8.52 14.04
C LEU A 50 9.89 -7.85 14.97
N ASP A 51 10.05 -8.00 16.29
CA ASP A 51 9.20 -7.32 17.27
C ASP A 51 9.30 -5.79 17.11
N ALA A 52 10.49 -5.25 16.84
CA ALA A 52 10.69 -3.82 16.58
C ALA A 52 10.10 -3.35 15.24
N VAL A 53 9.98 -4.25 14.26
CA VAL A 53 9.29 -3.96 12.99
C VAL A 53 7.77 -3.97 13.18
N GLU A 54 7.24 -4.85 14.03
CA GLU A 54 5.81 -4.88 14.38
C GLU A 54 5.38 -3.55 15.00
N GLU A 55 6.15 -3.01 15.95
CA GLU A 55 5.90 -1.68 16.54
C GLU A 55 5.88 -0.57 15.49
N GLN A 56 6.82 -0.59 14.54
CA GLN A 56 6.85 0.39 13.45
C GLN A 56 5.66 0.26 12.50
N ILE A 57 5.16 -0.95 12.27
CA ILE A 57 3.97 -1.17 11.44
C ILE A 57 2.74 -0.60 12.15
N ASP A 58 2.62 -0.80 13.45
CA ASP A 58 1.53 -0.21 14.25
C ASP A 58 1.59 1.33 14.21
N ASP A 59 2.78 1.92 14.30
CA ASP A 59 2.95 3.37 14.16
C ASP A 59 2.49 3.87 12.78
N ILE A 60 2.86 3.17 11.71
CA ILE A 60 2.43 3.50 10.34
C ILE A 60 0.91 3.37 10.20
N ASP A 61 0.31 2.32 10.75
CA ASP A 61 -1.15 2.12 10.70
C ASP A 61 -1.89 3.27 11.39
N ASN A 62 -1.40 3.72 12.55
CA ASN A 62 -1.95 4.88 13.25
C ASN A 62 -1.79 6.18 12.43
N ASP A 63 -0.60 6.44 11.86
CA ASP A 63 -0.37 7.61 11.01
C ASP A 63 -1.29 7.62 9.77
N LEU A 64 -1.54 6.45 9.18
CA LEU A 64 -2.46 6.31 8.06
C LEU A 64 -3.90 6.55 8.49
N CYS A 65 -4.31 6.10 9.67
CA CYS A 65 -5.64 6.39 10.24
C CYS A 65 -5.85 7.91 10.39
N ASP A 66 -4.85 8.63 10.92
CA ASP A 66 -4.89 10.09 11.05
C ASP A 66 -5.00 10.78 9.68
N LEU A 67 -4.30 10.27 8.65
CA LEU A 67 -4.42 10.78 7.28
C LEU A 67 -5.78 10.45 6.66
N GLU A 68 -6.33 9.28 6.92
CA GLU A 68 -7.66 8.88 6.46
C GLU A 68 -8.73 9.82 7.05
N GLU A 69 -8.62 10.19 8.32
CA GLU A 69 -9.47 11.22 8.91
C GLU A 69 -9.29 12.56 8.16
N ILE A 70 -8.08 13.04 7.92
CA ILE A 70 -7.90 14.33 7.22
C ILE A 70 -8.43 14.32 5.76
N VAL A 71 -8.27 13.21 5.04
CA VAL A 71 -8.56 13.11 3.60
C VAL A 71 -10.00 12.66 3.32
N TYR A 72 -10.54 11.80 4.17
CA TYR A 72 -11.85 11.17 3.97
C TYR A 72 -12.90 11.56 5.01
N ASP A 73 -12.58 12.40 6.00
CA ASP A 73 -13.61 12.99 6.86
C ASP A 73 -14.47 13.95 6.03
N ASP A 74 -15.75 13.60 5.91
CA ASP A 74 -16.79 14.27 5.12
C ASP A 74 -17.00 15.74 5.53
N ASP A 75 -16.39 16.24 6.61
CA ASP A 75 -16.38 17.66 6.99
C ASP A 75 -15.46 18.52 6.09
N PHE A 76 -14.67 17.90 5.20
CA PHE A 76 -14.07 18.55 4.02
C PHE A 76 -14.81 18.25 2.71
N SER A 77 -15.98 17.60 2.73
CA SER A 77 -16.86 17.51 1.54
C SER A 77 -17.57 18.84 1.23
N ASP A 78 -17.39 19.85 2.08
CA ASP A 78 -17.81 21.25 1.85
C ASP A 78 -16.65 22.13 1.33
N VAL A 79 -15.54 21.57 0.80
CA VAL A 79 -14.84 22.27 -0.29
C VAL A 79 -15.59 21.95 -1.57
N ASP A 80 -16.62 22.76 -1.83
CA ASP A 80 -17.03 23.15 -3.16
C ASP A 80 -16.88 22.02 -4.21
N ASP A 81 -17.84 21.10 -4.17
CA ASP A 81 -18.47 20.64 -5.40
C ASP A 81 -19.42 21.74 -5.93
N GLU A 82 -19.06 23.03 -5.74
CA GLU A 82 -19.59 24.15 -6.50
C GLU A 82 -18.79 24.19 -7.81
N ASP A 83 -19.47 23.79 -8.88
CA ASP A 83 -19.25 24.23 -10.26
C ASP A 83 -18.14 23.54 -11.09
N TYR A 84 -18.10 22.21 -11.09
CA TYR A 84 -17.70 21.50 -12.33
C TYR A 84 -18.90 20.70 -12.86
N GLU A 85 -19.92 21.41 -13.33
CA GLU A 85 -20.99 20.81 -14.12
C GLU A 85 -20.44 20.34 -15.47
N ASP A 86 -20.03 19.07 -15.51
CA ASP A 86 -19.60 18.38 -16.73
C ASP A 86 -20.83 17.85 -17.51
N TYR A 87 -20.99 18.28 -18.76
CA TYR A 87 -22.10 17.90 -19.65
C TYR A 87 -21.68 16.81 -20.64
N GLU A 88 -22.46 15.72 -20.70
CA GLU A 88 -22.26 14.67 -21.71
C GLU A 88 -23.00 15.00 -23.02
N ILE A 89 -22.24 15.09 -24.11
CA ILE A 89 -22.74 15.51 -25.41
C ILE A 89 -22.44 14.44 -26.46
N THR A 90 -23.47 14.08 -27.24
CA THR A 90 -23.32 13.24 -28.43
C THR A 90 -23.24 14.10 -29.68
N CYS A 91 -22.12 14.04 -30.40
CA CYS A 91 -21.97 14.75 -31.68
C CYS A 91 -22.98 14.25 -32.72
N PRO A 92 -23.86 15.11 -33.28
CA PRO A 92 -24.82 14.69 -34.30
C PRO A 92 -24.18 14.33 -35.65
N ALA A 93 -22.96 14.82 -35.92
CA ALA A 93 -22.26 14.59 -37.19
C ALA A 93 -21.54 13.23 -37.24
N CYS A 94 -20.90 12.82 -36.14
CA CYS A 94 -20.10 11.59 -36.09
C CYS A 94 -20.58 10.55 -35.07
N GLY A 95 -21.49 10.91 -34.16
CA GLY A 95 -22.02 10.03 -33.12
C GLY A 95 -21.07 9.77 -31.95
N ALA A 96 -19.95 10.51 -31.86
CA ALA A 96 -19.04 10.39 -30.72
C ALA A 96 -19.65 11.03 -29.47
N GLU A 97 -19.55 10.35 -28.34
CA GLU A 97 -19.92 10.81 -27.01
C GLU A 97 -18.67 11.35 -26.31
N PHE A 98 -18.76 12.56 -25.76
CA PHE A 98 -17.67 13.21 -25.04
C PHE A 98 -18.24 14.21 -24.02
N THR A 99 -17.41 14.56 -23.05
CA THR A 99 -17.76 15.43 -21.93
C THR A 99 -17.15 16.81 -22.13
N VAL A 100 -17.89 17.86 -21.78
CA VAL A 100 -17.44 19.26 -21.79
C VAL A 100 -17.84 19.95 -20.50
N ASP A 101 -17.03 20.89 -20.05
CA ASP A 101 -17.30 21.77 -18.91
C ASP A 101 -18.38 22.83 -19.24
N GLU A 102 -19.03 23.36 -18.20
CA GLU A 102 -20.06 24.40 -18.31
C GLU A 102 -19.60 25.65 -19.07
N ASP A 103 -18.35 26.10 -18.85
CA ASP A 103 -17.76 27.25 -19.56
C ASP A 103 -17.79 27.03 -21.09
N THR A 104 -17.41 25.83 -21.54
CA THR A 104 -17.43 25.45 -22.96
C THR A 104 -18.85 25.41 -23.52
N VAL A 105 -19.85 25.00 -22.73
CA VAL A 105 -21.26 25.03 -23.15
C VAL A 105 -21.76 26.48 -23.23
N LEU A 106 -21.42 27.33 -22.25
CA LEU A 106 -21.78 28.75 -22.19
C LEU A 106 -21.18 29.60 -23.31
N GLU A 107 -19.99 29.24 -23.81
CA GLU A 107 -19.41 29.87 -25.01
C GLU A 107 -20.30 29.68 -26.26
N GLY A 108 -21.20 28.68 -26.23
CA GLY A 108 -22.23 28.45 -27.24
C GLY A 108 -21.70 27.87 -28.55
N ASN A 109 -20.38 27.83 -28.76
CA ASN A 109 -19.78 27.24 -29.96
C ASN A 109 -18.45 26.53 -29.66
N PHE A 110 -18.37 25.24 -29.95
CA PHE A 110 -17.15 24.46 -29.74
C PHE A 110 -16.98 23.35 -30.78
N GLU A 111 -15.76 22.83 -30.95
CA GLU A 111 -15.45 21.82 -31.97
C GLU A 111 -15.52 20.40 -31.40
N CYS A 112 -16.18 19.49 -32.10
CA CYS A 112 -16.18 18.09 -31.71
C CYS A 112 -14.75 17.52 -31.78
N PRO A 113 -14.21 16.92 -30.69
CA PRO A 113 -12.83 16.43 -30.66
C PRO A 113 -12.58 15.23 -31.60
N SER A 114 -13.64 14.54 -32.03
CA SER A 114 -13.54 13.36 -32.89
C SER A 114 -13.59 13.66 -34.39
N CYS A 115 -14.32 14.69 -34.83
CA CYS A 115 -14.49 15.00 -36.25
C CYS A 115 -14.15 16.45 -36.65
N GLY A 116 -13.96 17.35 -35.68
CA GLY A 116 -13.69 18.77 -35.92
C GLY A 116 -14.89 19.56 -36.45
N GLU A 117 -16.11 19.02 -36.37
CA GLU A 117 -17.32 19.77 -36.70
C GLU A 117 -17.65 20.76 -35.58
N THR A 118 -17.93 22.01 -35.93
CA THR A 118 -18.36 23.04 -34.97
C THR A 118 -19.80 22.79 -34.55
N LEU A 119 -20.01 22.56 -33.26
CA LEU A 119 -21.32 22.44 -32.63
C LEU A 119 -21.71 23.80 -32.05
N ASN A 120 -22.96 24.22 -32.28
CA ASN A 120 -23.50 25.48 -31.80
C ASN A 120 -24.69 25.18 -30.86
N PHE A 121 -24.63 25.66 -29.63
CA PHE A 121 -25.68 25.54 -28.62
C PHE A 121 -26.30 26.92 -28.43
N GLU A 122 -27.60 27.02 -28.67
CA GLU A 122 -28.38 28.21 -28.34
C GLU A 122 -29.17 27.90 -27.07
N PHE A 123 -28.91 28.64 -26.00
CA PHE A 123 -29.75 28.61 -24.81
C PHE A 123 -31.03 29.40 -25.12
N GLU A 124 -32.18 28.72 -25.14
CA GLU A 124 -33.45 29.42 -25.06
C GLU A 124 -33.62 29.86 -23.60
N GLU A 125 -33.45 31.17 -23.33
CA GLU A 125 -33.91 31.77 -22.09
C GLU A 125 -35.43 31.59 -22.03
N ASP A 126 -35.90 30.61 -21.26
CA ASP A 126 -37.32 30.44 -20.98
C ASP A 126 -37.72 31.60 -20.05
N ASP A 127 -38.08 32.74 -20.63
CA ASP A 127 -38.71 33.90 -19.98
C ASP A 127 -40.05 33.47 -19.36
N THR A 128 -39.99 32.68 -18.30
CA THR A 128 -41.13 32.39 -17.42
C THR A 128 -41.09 33.36 -16.25
N GLU A 129 -41.30 34.64 -16.57
CA GLU A 129 -41.97 35.55 -15.64
C GLU A 129 -43.44 35.08 -15.50
N GLU A 130 -43.73 34.18 -14.54
CA GLU A 130 -44.95 34.17 -13.69
C GLU A 130 -44.96 33.05 -12.64
#